data_AF-A0A838ERY5-F1
#
_entry.id   AF-A0A838ERY5-F1
#
_cell.length_a   1.000
_cell.length_b   1.000
_cell.length_c   1.000
_cell.angle_alpha   90.00
_cell.angle_beta   90.00
_cell.angle_gamma   90.00
#
_symmetry.space_group_name_H-M   'P 1'
#
loop_
_entity.id
_entity.type
_entity.pdbx_description
1 polymer ?
#
loop_
_entity_poly.entity_id
_entity_poly.type
_entity_poly.pdbx_seq_one_letter_code
_entity_poly.pdbx_strand_id
1 'polypeptide(L)'
;MNNALLLPIIVVLVVLLIGYILLAPRRRRHQAIHHHTKRRVVKNLLKRVDHGARVAIEHGHQRSPLWPGVADAHLLREPSCVVCGYRGRHVQVHHVKPFHLHPNLELDPNNLITLCEAGGREHHLILGHLDSWQSYNEHVRADAKHYYRKTAAQIRDDLRWRKMMVERP
;
A
#
# COMPACT_ATOMS: atom_id res chain seq x y z
N MET A 1 -25.94 -47.90 -59.67
CA MET A 1 -26.48 -47.35 -58.42
C MET A 1 -26.14 -45.87 -58.38
N ASN A 2 -27.14 -44.99 -58.31
CA ASN A 2 -27.04 -43.60 -58.76
C ASN A 2 -26.40 -42.69 -57.69
N ASN A 3 -25.26 -42.08 -58.03
CA ASN A 3 -24.50 -41.16 -57.16
C ASN A 3 -25.15 -39.76 -57.00
N ALA A 4 -26.30 -39.51 -57.63
CA ALA A 4 -26.99 -38.21 -57.59
C ALA A 4 -27.57 -37.86 -56.21
N LEU A 5 -27.83 -38.85 -55.35
CA LEU A 5 -28.31 -38.64 -53.98
C LEU A 5 -27.17 -38.54 -52.94
N LEU A 6 -25.95 -38.99 -53.28
CA LEU A 6 -24.81 -38.99 -52.36
C LEU A 6 -24.23 -37.59 -52.13
N LEU A 7 -24.15 -36.77 -53.18
CA LEU A 7 -23.63 -35.40 -53.11
C LEU A 7 -24.41 -34.48 -52.14
N PRO A 8 -25.76 -34.36 -52.22
CA PRO A 8 -26.49 -33.50 -51.30
C PRO A 8 -26.43 -34.01 -49.85
N ILE A 9 -26.40 -35.33 -49.65
CA ILE A 9 -26.26 -35.93 -48.31
C ILE A 9 -24.90 -35.59 -47.71
N ILE A 10 -23.81 -35.70 -48.48
CA ILE A 10 -22.46 -35.33 -48.02
C ILE A 10 -22.40 -33.85 -47.64
N VAL A 11 -23.00 -32.96 -48.45
CA VAL A 11 -23.02 -31.52 -48.15
C VAL A 11 -23.77 -31.24 -46.86
N VAL A 12 -24.93 -31.86 -46.64
CA VAL A 12 -25.69 -31.71 -45.38
C VAL A 12 -24.89 -32.21 -44.19
N LEU A 13 -24.22 -33.37 -44.30
CA LEU A 13 -23.41 -33.92 -43.22
C LEU A 13 -22.20 -33.03 -42.89
N VAL A 14 -21.54 -32.43 -43.89
CA VAL A 14 -20.43 -31.50 -43.68
C VAL A 14 -20.90 -30.22 -42.99
N VAL A 15 -22.05 -29.66 -43.39
CA VAL A 15 -22.62 -28.47 -42.74
C VAL A 15 -23.00 -28.75 -41.28
N LEU A 16 -23.60 -29.91 -41.01
CA LEU A 16 -23.92 -30.33 -39.64
C LEU A 16 -22.65 -30.56 -38.80
N LEU A 17 -21.60 -31.14 -39.37
CA LEU A 17 -20.31 -31.35 -38.68
C LEU A 17 -19.63 -30.01 -38.35
N ILE A 18 -19.59 -29.07 -39.29
CA ILE A 18 -19.04 -27.73 -39.08
C ILE A 18 -19.87 -26.98 -38.02
N GLY A 19 -21.20 -27.03 -38.12
CA GLY A 19 -22.11 -26.46 -37.13
C GLY A 19 -21.86 -27.05 -35.73
N TYR A 20 -21.70 -28.37 -35.64
CA TYR A 20 -21.37 -29.03 -34.38
C TYR A 20 -20.01 -28.59 -33.83
N ILE A 21 -18.97 -28.45 -34.67
CA ILE A 21 -17.64 -27.99 -34.21
C ILE A 21 -17.67 -26.52 -33.75
N LEU A 22 -18.42 -25.66 -34.44
CA LEU A 22 -18.50 -24.23 -34.14
C LEU A 22 -19.42 -23.92 -32.95
N LEU A 23 -20.49 -24.70 -32.78
CA LEU A 23 -21.48 -24.52 -31.70
C LEU A 23 -21.23 -25.45 -30.50
N ALA A 24 -20.34 -26.44 -30.61
CA ALA A 24 -19.95 -27.27 -29.49
C ALA A 24 -19.36 -26.36 -28.39
N PRO A 25 -19.96 -26.32 -27.20
CA PRO A 25 -19.44 -25.52 -26.11
C PRO A 25 -18.03 -26.02 -25.80
N ARG A 26 -17.03 -25.15 -25.96
CA ARG A 26 -15.66 -25.40 -25.50
C ARG A 26 -15.74 -25.76 -24.02
N ARG A 27 -15.61 -27.05 -23.69
CA ARG A 27 -15.45 -27.51 -22.31
C ARG A 27 -14.26 -26.74 -21.74
N ARG A 28 -14.54 -25.74 -20.89
CA ARG A 28 -13.51 -25.11 -20.08
C ARG A 28 -12.93 -26.21 -19.22
N ARG A 29 -11.70 -26.61 -19.55
CA ARG A 29 -10.88 -27.50 -18.74
C ARG A 29 -10.66 -26.76 -17.42
N HIS A 30 -11.51 -27.01 -16.43
CA HIS A 30 -11.29 -26.57 -15.06
C HIS A 30 -10.01 -27.26 -14.61
N GLN A 31 -8.89 -26.54 -14.69
CA GLN A 31 -7.70 -26.88 -13.94
C GLN A 31 -8.10 -26.76 -12.47
N ALA A 32 -8.27 -27.90 -11.81
CA ALA A 32 -8.33 -27.97 -10.37
C ALA A 32 -7.00 -27.45 -9.82
N ILE A 33 -6.98 -26.17 -9.47
CA ILE A 33 -5.85 -25.57 -8.76
C ILE A 33 -5.89 -26.15 -7.35
N HIS A 34 -4.99 -27.09 -7.08
CA HIS A 34 -4.59 -27.48 -5.73
C HIS A 34 -4.06 -26.23 -5.00
N HIS A 35 -4.96 -25.49 -4.36
CA HIS A 35 -4.69 -24.21 -3.73
C HIS A 35 -4.44 -24.38 -2.22
N HIS A 36 -3.58 -25.34 -1.81
CA HIS A 36 -3.36 -25.58 -0.38
C HIS A 36 -1.90 -25.46 0.13
N THR A 37 -0.93 -25.04 -0.66
CA THR A 37 0.46 -24.96 -0.15
C THR A 37 1.26 -23.71 -0.52
N LYS A 38 0.68 -22.74 -1.25
CA LYS A 38 1.34 -21.45 -1.55
C LYS A 38 0.97 -20.27 -0.65
N ARG A 39 0.08 -20.43 0.34
CA ARG A 39 -0.33 -19.32 1.22
C ARG A 39 0.72 -18.91 2.25
N ARG A 40 1.67 -19.79 2.58
CA ARG A 40 2.67 -19.54 3.63
C ARG A 40 3.97 -18.92 3.11
N VAL A 41 4.33 -19.18 1.85
CA VAL A 41 5.64 -18.78 1.29
C VAL A 41 5.64 -17.35 0.74
N VAL A 42 4.50 -16.81 0.28
CA VAL A 42 4.44 -15.42 -0.25
C VAL A 42 4.37 -14.35 0.84
N LYS A 43 4.19 -14.73 2.12
CA LYS A 43 4.19 -13.75 3.24
C LYS A 43 5.53 -13.04 3.45
N ASN A 44 6.60 -13.47 2.78
CA ASN A 44 7.93 -12.86 2.87
C ASN A 44 8.29 -11.93 1.71
N LEU A 45 7.42 -11.66 0.73
CA LEU A 45 7.71 -10.63 -0.27
C LEU A 45 7.27 -9.26 0.24
N LEU A 46 8.28 -8.51 0.69
CA LEU A 46 8.26 -7.12 1.17
C LEU A 46 7.66 -6.94 2.57
N LYS A 47 8.34 -7.49 3.59
CA LYS A 47 8.21 -6.96 4.96
C LYS A 47 8.58 -5.47 4.88
N ARG A 48 7.61 -4.58 5.09
CA ARG A 48 7.88 -3.13 5.04
C ARG A 48 8.97 -2.79 6.04
N VAL A 49 9.92 -1.97 5.61
CA VAL A 49 10.99 -1.49 6.48
C VAL A 49 10.37 -0.55 7.51
N ASP A 50 10.51 -0.88 8.79
CA ASP A 50 10.17 0.02 9.88
C ASP A 50 11.36 0.92 10.15
N HIS A 51 11.38 2.08 9.48
CA HIS A 51 12.48 3.04 9.60
C HIS A 51 12.64 3.52 11.06
N GLY A 52 11.53 3.69 11.80
CA GLY A 52 11.55 4.09 13.19
C GLY A 52 12.22 3.05 14.10
N ALA A 53 11.93 1.76 13.90
CA ALA A 53 12.59 0.69 14.65
C ALA A 53 14.10 0.62 14.36
N ARG A 54 14.50 0.82 13.09
CA ARG A 54 15.92 0.78 12.70
C ARG A 54 16.72 1.90 13.39
N VAL A 55 16.22 3.14 13.36
CA VAL A 55 16.89 4.28 14.01
C VAL A 55 16.90 4.12 15.53
N ALA A 56 15.83 3.56 16.12
CA ALA A 56 15.78 3.30 17.56
C ALA A 56 16.84 2.28 18.01
N ILE A 57 17.12 1.24 17.22
CA ILE A 57 18.18 0.26 17.51
C ILE A 57 19.55 0.95 17.56
N GLU A 58 19.81 1.90 16.65
CA GLU A 58 21.04 2.71 16.64
C GLU A 58 21.18 3.56 17.93
N HIS A 59 20.07 3.87 18.60
CA HIS A 59 20.01 4.59 19.88
C HIS A 59 19.87 3.66 21.11
N GLY A 60 20.01 2.35 20.94
CA GLY A 60 19.91 1.39 22.05
C GLY A 60 18.49 1.10 22.53
N HIS A 61 17.48 1.43 21.73
CA HIS A 61 16.07 1.17 22.03
C HIS A 61 15.50 0.05 21.16
N GLN A 62 14.67 -0.79 21.78
CA GLN A 62 13.94 -1.85 21.09
C GLN A 62 12.46 -1.51 21.03
N ARG A 63 11.85 -1.69 19.85
CA ARG A 63 10.41 -1.50 19.63
C ARG A 63 9.61 -2.45 20.51
N SER A 64 8.59 -1.92 21.19
CA SER A 64 7.71 -2.72 22.03
C SER A 64 6.95 -3.76 21.19
N PRO A 65 6.78 -5.01 21.68
CA PRO A 65 5.92 -6.00 21.02
C PRO A 65 4.44 -5.60 20.99
N LEU A 66 4.04 -4.58 21.76
CA LEU A 66 2.69 -4.02 21.77
C LEU A 66 2.44 -3.03 20.63
N TRP A 67 3.50 -2.54 19.96
CA TRP A 67 3.39 -1.55 18.90
C TRP A 67 2.39 -1.92 17.80
N PRO A 68 2.37 -3.16 17.25
CA PRO A 68 1.41 -3.51 16.20
C PRO A 68 -0.05 -3.31 16.64
N GLY A 69 -0.39 -3.66 17.88
CA GLY A 69 -1.76 -3.48 18.40
C GLY A 69 -2.13 -2.01 18.57
N VAL A 70 -1.19 -1.17 19.03
CA VAL A 70 -1.40 0.29 19.14
C VAL A 70 -1.54 0.93 17.76
N ALA A 71 -0.70 0.55 16.80
CA ALA A 71 -0.76 1.05 15.44
C ALA A 71 -2.08 0.66 14.75
N ASP A 72 -2.52 -0.59 14.90
CA ASP A 72 -3.81 -1.05 14.37
C ASP A 72 -4.98 -0.26 15.00
N ALA A 73 -4.98 -0.10 16.32
CA ALA A 73 -6.00 0.68 17.03
C ALA A 73 -6.01 2.17 16.63
N HIS A 74 -4.84 2.73 16.29
CA HIS A 74 -4.74 4.08 15.74
C HIS A 74 -5.36 4.15 14.35
N LEU A 75 -5.00 3.24 13.43
CA LEU A 75 -5.53 3.22 12.07
C LEU A 75 -7.03 2.91 12.00
N LEU A 76 -7.62 2.26 13.01
CA LEU A 76 -9.08 2.15 13.10
C LEU A 76 -9.76 3.50 13.35
N ARG A 77 -9.14 4.37 14.16
CA ARG A 77 -9.65 5.71 14.50
C ARG A 77 -9.31 6.75 13.45
N GLU A 78 -8.12 6.65 12.86
CA GLU A 78 -7.57 7.57 11.86
C GLU A 78 -7.15 6.79 10.60
N PRO A 79 -8.10 6.25 9.81
CA PRO A 79 -7.83 5.28 8.73
C PRO A 79 -7.22 5.88 7.46
N SER A 80 -6.92 7.17 7.45
CA SER A 80 -6.48 7.91 6.27
C SER A 80 -5.32 8.82 6.60
N CYS A 81 -4.45 9.06 5.61
CA CYS A 81 -3.48 10.16 5.71
C CYS A 81 -4.21 11.46 6.05
N VAL A 82 -3.84 12.09 7.16
CA VAL A 82 -4.51 13.30 7.66
C VAL A 82 -4.38 14.51 6.72
N VAL A 83 -3.38 14.47 5.82
CA VAL A 83 -3.08 15.55 4.89
C VAL A 83 -3.95 15.46 3.64
N CYS A 84 -3.97 14.30 2.99
CA CYS A 84 -4.61 14.13 1.67
C CYS A 84 -5.83 13.20 1.67
N GLY A 85 -6.15 12.55 2.79
CA GLY A 85 -7.30 11.65 2.91
C GLY A 85 -7.12 10.27 2.25
N TYR A 86 -5.91 9.91 1.80
CA TYR A 86 -5.65 8.61 1.19
C TYR A 86 -5.81 7.45 2.19
N ARG A 87 -6.53 6.38 1.79
CA ARG A 87 -6.96 5.23 2.62
C ARG A 87 -6.48 3.86 2.10
N GLY A 88 -5.40 3.83 1.33
CA GLY A 88 -4.95 2.60 0.66
C GLY A 88 -3.78 1.89 1.35
N ARG A 89 -3.14 1.00 0.60
CA ARG A 89 -1.87 0.37 1.03
C ARG A 89 -0.83 1.47 1.25
N HIS A 90 0.10 1.26 2.19
CA HIS A 90 1.17 2.22 2.52
C HIS A 90 0.71 3.50 3.25
N VAL A 91 -0.48 3.48 3.85
CA VAL A 91 -0.73 4.33 5.03
C VAL A 91 0.08 3.76 6.20
N GLN A 92 0.66 4.65 7.01
CA GLN A 92 1.54 4.34 8.13
C GLN A 92 1.18 5.19 9.34
N VAL A 93 1.45 4.66 10.54
CA VAL A 93 1.40 5.42 11.79
C VAL A 93 2.78 6.02 12.03
N HIS A 94 2.82 7.34 12.13
CA HIS A 94 4.00 8.14 12.39
C HIS A 94 3.96 8.66 13.82
N HIS A 95 5.12 8.67 14.49
CA HIS A 95 5.28 9.28 15.81
C HIS A 95 5.55 10.77 15.66
N VAL A 96 4.76 11.63 16.31
CA VAL A 96 4.92 13.10 16.31
C VAL A 96 6.25 13.49 16.96
N LYS A 97 6.54 12.92 18.13
CA LYS A 97 7.86 12.94 18.77
C LYS A 97 8.55 11.60 18.47
N PRO A 98 9.75 11.62 17.87
CA PRO A 98 10.34 10.41 17.32
C PRO A 98 10.70 9.39 18.40
N PHE A 99 10.41 8.12 18.12
CA PHE A 99 10.60 7.01 19.06
C PHE A 99 12.04 6.90 19.62
N HIS A 100 13.06 7.16 18.81
CA HIS A 100 14.45 7.04 19.23
C HIS A 100 14.89 8.13 20.24
N LEU A 101 14.21 9.29 20.28
CA LEU A 101 14.46 10.34 21.28
C LEU A 101 13.47 10.29 22.46
N HIS A 102 12.27 9.76 22.22
CA HIS A 102 11.19 9.68 23.19
C HIS A 102 10.61 8.26 23.30
N PRO A 103 11.41 7.27 23.72
CA PRO A 103 10.98 5.86 23.76
C PRO A 103 9.79 5.64 24.69
N ASN A 104 9.66 6.43 25.75
CA ASN A 104 8.53 6.41 26.68
C ASN A 104 7.19 6.83 26.05
N LEU A 105 7.21 7.46 24.86
CA LEU A 105 6.02 7.88 24.12
C LEU A 105 5.69 6.97 22.93
N GLU A 106 6.36 5.81 22.80
CA GLU A 106 6.16 4.89 21.67
C GLU A 106 4.69 4.46 21.52
N LEU A 107 4.06 4.16 22.66
CA LEU A 107 2.71 3.61 22.74
C LEU A 107 1.65 4.65 23.12
N ASP A 108 2.03 5.93 23.28
CA ASP A 108 1.10 6.99 23.63
C ASP A 108 0.24 7.35 22.40
N PRO A 109 -1.10 7.14 22.43
CA PRO A 109 -1.96 7.45 21.30
C PRO A 109 -1.97 8.94 20.91
N ASN A 110 -1.60 9.86 21.82
CA ASN A 110 -1.51 11.28 21.52
C ASN A 110 -0.23 11.64 20.73
N ASN A 111 0.76 10.74 20.75
CA ASN A 111 1.99 10.90 20.00
C ASN A 111 1.91 10.32 18.57
N LEU A 112 0.72 9.93 18.09
CA LEU A 112 0.55 9.23 16.80
C LEU A 112 -0.23 10.05 15.78
N ILE A 113 0.18 9.98 14.51
CA ILE A 113 -0.50 10.58 13.38
C ILE A 113 -0.38 9.69 12.13
N THR A 114 -1.42 9.66 11.31
CA THR A 114 -1.50 8.80 10.13
C THR A 114 -1.06 9.56 8.90
N LEU A 115 -0.02 9.07 8.23
CA LEU A 115 0.54 9.65 7.01
C LEU A 115 0.67 8.58 5.92
N CYS A 116 0.72 8.99 4.66
CA CYS A 116 0.88 8.06 3.53
C CYS A 116 2.28 8.08 2.94
N GLU A 117 2.63 6.95 2.35
CA GLU A 117 3.89 6.68 1.66
C GLU A 117 3.62 5.80 0.43
N ALA A 118 2.82 6.31 -0.52
CA ALA A 118 2.31 5.57 -1.66
C ALA A 118 2.53 6.33 -2.97
N GLY A 119 3.46 5.85 -3.82
CA GLY A 119 3.62 6.21 -5.24
C GLY A 119 3.28 7.66 -5.59
N GLY A 120 4.17 8.60 -5.25
CA GLY A 120 3.99 10.05 -5.42
C GLY A 120 3.25 10.75 -4.27
N ARG A 121 2.77 10.01 -3.26
CA ARG A 121 2.27 10.55 -1.98
C ARG A 121 3.27 10.22 -0.89
N GLU A 122 4.06 11.21 -0.51
CA GLU A 122 5.20 11.04 0.41
C GLU A 122 5.01 11.89 1.67
N HIS A 123 3.76 12.11 2.10
CA HIS A 123 3.44 12.96 3.26
C HIS A 123 4.18 12.49 4.53
N HIS A 124 4.41 11.19 4.67
CA HIS A 124 5.21 10.66 5.78
C HIS A 124 6.64 11.21 5.78
N LEU A 125 7.33 11.14 4.65
CA LEU A 125 8.71 11.61 4.51
C LEU A 125 8.80 13.14 4.54
N ILE A 126 7.98 13.83 3.76
CA ILE A 126 8.12 15.29 3.57
C ILE A 126 7.63 16.11 4.78
N LEU A 127 6.59 15.64 5.49
CA LEU A 127 6.02 16.37 6.63
C LEU A 127 6.40 15.75 7.97
N GLY A 128 6.46 14.42 8.08
CA GLY A 128 6.87 13.76 9.31
C GLY A 128 8.38 13.82 9.54
N HIS A 129 9.15 13.78 8.46
CA HIS A 129 10.61 13.65 8.49
C HIS A 129 11.35 14.78 7.74
N LEU A 130 10.66 15.85 7.31
CA LEU A 130 11.28 16.99 6.63
C LEU A 130 12.24 16.58 5.47
N ASP A 131 11.79 15.61 4.66
CA ASP A 131 12.51 15.03 3.52
C ASP A 131 13.81 14.29 3.88
N SER A 132 13.97 13.86 5.14
CA SER A 132 15.09 13.01 5.58
C SER A 132 14.68 12.08 6.71
N TRP A 133 14.82 10.77 6.52
CA TRP A 133 14.52 9.77 7.58
C TRP A 133 15.35 9.92 8.86
N GLN A 134 16.42 10.72 8.84
CA GLN A 134 17.23 11.04 10.02
C GLN A 134 16.69 12.25 10.80
N SER A 135 15.73 12.99 10.23
CA SER A 135 15.10 14.16 10.82
C SER A 135 13.67 13.87 11.29
N TYR A 136 13.07 14.83 11.97
CA TYR A 136 11.71 14.74 12.53
C TYR A 136 11.04 16.12 12.57
N ASN A 137 9.71 16.13 12.59
CA ASN A 137 8.91 17.33 12.70
C ASN A 137 7.95 17.28 13.90
N GLU A 138 8.35 17.89 15.02
CA GLU A 138 7.48 17.99 16.20
C GLU A 138 6.19 18.78 15.95
N HIS A 139 6.16 19.60 14.89
CA HIS A 139 5.01 20.40 14.47
C HIS A 139 4.18 19.74 13.36
N VAL A 140 4.39 18.44 13.07
CA VAL A 140 3.73 17.73 11.96
C VAL A 140 2.21 17.85 11.95
N ARG A 141 1.54 17.96 13.11
CA ARG A 141 0.09 18.18 13.17
C ARG A 141 -0.32 19.56 12.62
N ALA A 142 0.41 20.60 12.99
CA ALA A 142 0.16 21.95 12.49
C ALA A 142 0.45 22.03 11.00
N ASP A 143 1.54 21.41 10.54
CA ASP A 143 1.90 21.38 9.13
C ASP A 143 0.94 20.53 8.30
N ALA A 144 0.46 19.40 8.82
CA ALA A 144 -0.57 18.61 8.16
C ALA A 144 -1.86 19.42 7.92
N LYS A 145 -2.24 20.27 8.89
CA LYS A 145 -3.38 21.19 8.75
C LYS A 145 -3.07 22.29 7.71
N HIS A 146 -1.88 22.87 7.75
CA HIS A 146 -1.47 23.93 6.83
C HIS A 146 -1.43 23.43 5.38
N TYR A 147 -0.86 22.24 5.15
CA TYR A 147 -0.73 21.62 3.82
C TYR A 147 -1.91 20.69 3.46
N TYR A 148 -3.08 20.88 4.09
CA TYR A 148 -4.26 20.06 3.82
C TYR A 148 -4.59 20.03 2.32
N ARG A 149 -4.82 18.82 1.80
CA ARG A 149 -5.08 18.51 0.37
C ARG A 149 -3.96 18.89 -0.61
N LYS A 150 -2.76 19.26 -0.14
CA LYS A 150 -1.61 19.48 -1.01
C LYS A 150 -0.92 18.16 -1.38
N THR A 151 -0.43 18.08 -2.62
CA THR A 151 0.43 16.98 -3.07
C THR A 151 1.85 17.17 -2.56
N ALA A 152 2.69 16.13 -2.64
CA ALA A 152 4.10 16.24 -2.25
C ALA A 152 4.84 17.30 -3.09
N ALA A 153 4.57 17.39 -4.39
CA ALA A 153 5.15 18.42 -5.25
C ALA A 153 4.75 19.84 -4.82
N GLN A 154 3.46 20.07 -4.54
CA GLN A 154 2.99 21.38 -4.07
C GLN A 154 3.61 21.79 -2.74
N ILE A 155 3.90 20.83 -1.85
CA ILE A 155 4.59 21.10 -0.58
C ILE A 155 6.05 21.44 -0.83
N ARG A 156 6.76 20.72 -1.70
CA ARG A 156 8.16 21.00 -2.05
C ARG A 156 8.36 22.35 -2.76
N ASP A 157 7.32 22.84 -3.44
CA ASP A 157 7.33 24.15 -4.09
C ASP A 157 7.04 25.32 -3.14
N ASP A 158 6.61 25.05 -1.91
CA ASP A 158 6.29 26.05 -0.91
C ASP A 158 7.55 26.63 -0.24
N LEU A 159 7.66 27.96 -0.19
CA LEU A 159 8.83 28.64 0.39
C LEU A 159 8.97 28.40 1.89
N ARG A 160 7.86 28.32 2.63
CA ARG A 160 7.86 28.03 4.06
C ARG A 160 8.39 26.62 4.31
N TRP A 161 7.94 25.63 3.54
CA TRP A 161 8.44 24.26 3.65
C TRP A 161 9.95 24.18 3.35
N ARG A 162 10.42 24.84 2.28
CA ARG A 162 11.85 24.86 1.94
C ARG A 162 12.70 25.41 3.08
N LYS A 163 12.22 26.45 3.78
CA LYS A 163 12.90 26.98 4.96
C LYS A 163 12.98 25.95 6.09
N MET A 164 11.86 25.29 6.41
CA MET A 164 11.83 24.24 7.44
C MET A 164 12.80 23.08 7.14
N MET A 165 12.93 22.70 5.86
CA MET A 165 13.82 21.62 5.44
C MET A 165 15.31 21.99 5.60
N VAL A 166 15.66 23.28 5.48
CA VAL A 166 17.02 23.78 5.76
C VAL A 166 17.30 23.81 7.27
N GLU A 167 16.29 24.14 8.07
CA GLU A 167 16.38 24.28 9.54
C GLU A 167 16.09 22.97 10.30
N ARG A 168 16.00 21.84 9.58
CA ARG A 168 15.57 20.56 10.15
C ARG A 168 16.56 20.03 11.20
N PRO A 169 16.07 19.38 12.28
CA PRO A 169 16.91 18.74 13.29
C PRO A 169 17.56 17.45 12.79
#